data_AF-A0A496SQI2-F1
#
_entry.id   AF-A0A496SQI2-F1
#
_cell.length_a   1.000
_cell.length_b   1.000
_cell.length_c   1.000
_cell.angle_alpha   90.00
_cell.angle_beta   90.00
_cell.angle_gamma   90.00
#
_symmetry.space_group_name_H-M   'P 1'
#
loop_
_entity.id
_entity.type
_entity.pdbx_description
1 polymer ?
#
loop_
_entity_poly.entity_id
_entity_poly.type
_entity_poly.pdbx_seq_one_letter_code
_entity_poly.pdbx_strand_id
1 'polypeptide(L)'
;MRVSGYTLEEMAKKMEKIMDSQEFSKLEEVVEELRKLARKYSDDKELEIYQKRIKEICKEKNIKKLGELIIEIKNEAHWRQVGSASGTSLPYKDYRRLEKL
;
A
#
# COMPACT_ATOMS: atom_id res chain seq x y z
N MET A 1 -5.70 14.20 6.63
CA MET A 1 -4.71 14.27 5.50
C MET A 1 -4.30 12.84 5.14
N ARG A 2 -4.07 12.52 3.86
CA ARG A 2 -3.65 11.17 3.42
C ARG A 2 -2.13 11.09 3.25
N VAL A 3 -1.58 9.88 3.30
CA VAL A 3 -0.16 9.67 2.99
C VAL A 3 0.11 9.95 1.52
N SER A 4 1.29 10.51 1.23
CA SER A 4 1.73 10.79 -0.14
C SER A 4 1.87 9.49 -0.95
N GLY A 5 1.54 9.55 -2.24
CA GLY A 5 1.75 8.44 -3.16
C GLY A 5 3.21 8.02 -3.26
N TYR A 6 4.17 8.96 -3.17
CA TYR A 6 5.60 8.63 -3.15
C TYR A 6 5.99 7.75 -1.97
N THR A 7 5.44 8.01 -0.79
CA THR A 7 5.71 7.19 0.40
C THR A 7 5.14 5.78 0.24
N LEU A 8 3.93 5.63 -0.31
CA LEU A 8 3.37 4.30 -0.59
C LEU A 8 4.19 3.53 -1.63
N GLU A 9 4.70 4.22 -2.66
CA GLU A 9 5.56 3.61 -3.66
C GLU A 9 6.87 3.09 -3.05
N GLU A 10 7.52 3.86 -2.19
CA GLU A 10 8.72 3.41 -1.47
C GLU A 10 8.45 2.18 -0.61
N MET A 11 7.30 2.13 0.05
CA MET A 11 6.89 0.95 0.83
C MET A 11 6.67 -0.28 -0.05
N ALA A 12 6.01 -0.12 -1.20
CA ALA A 12 5.82 -1.22 -2.13
C ALA A 12 7.17 -1.74 -2.65
N LYS A 13 8.13 -0.86 -2.97
CA LYS A 13 9.50 -1.25 -3.36
C LYS A 13 10.23 -2.00 -2.26
N LYS A 14 10.05 -1.62 -0.98
CA LYS A 14 10.60 -2.39 0.15
C LYS A 14 9.97 -3.79 0.21
N MET A 15 8.65 -3.89 0.07
CA MET A 15 7.95 -5.18 0.06
C MET A 15 8.38 -6.08 -1.09
N GLU A 16 8.65 -5.55 -2.29
CA GLU A 16 9.21 -6.32 -3.42
C GLU A 16 10.56 -6.91 -3.07
N LYS A 17 11.48 -6.11 -2.51
CA LYS A 17 12.79 -6.62 -2.07
C LYS A 17 12.66 -7.75 -1.04
N ILE A 18 11.67 -7.65 -0.15
CA ILE A 18 11.38 -8.69 0.84
C ILE A 18 10.78 -9.94 0.17
N MET A 19 9.92 -9.75 -0.82
CA MET A 19 9.35 -10.84 -1.62
C MET A 19 10.45 -11.60 -2.38
N ASP A 20 11.38 -10.88 -3.01
CA ASP A 20 12.49 -11.45 -3.78
C ASP A 20 13.49 -12.20 -2.88
N SER A 21 13.77 -11.66 -1.69
CA SER A 21 14.65 -12.29 -0.70
C SER A 21 13.95 -13.38 0.14
N GLN A 22 12.62 -13.48 0.06
CA GLN A 22 11.77 -14.34 0.89
C GLN A 22 11.96 -14.15 2.41
N GLU A 23 12.50 -13.01 2.83
CA GLU A 23 12.78 -12.69 4.23
C GLU A 23 11.54 -12.12 4.93
N PHE A 24 10.52 -12.96 5.13
CA PHE A 24 9.23 -12.53 5.68
C PHE A 24 9.32 -11.85 7.06
N SER A 25 10.39 -12.08 7.83
CA SER A 25 10.67 -11.35 9.08
C SER A 25 10.75 -9.84 8.88
N LYS A 26 11.26 -9.38 7.73
CA LYS A 26 11.36 -7.95 7.39
C LYS A 26 10.01 -7.31 7.08
N LEU A 27 8.95 -8.10 6.84
CA LEU A 27 7.60 -7.53 6.68
C LEU A 27 7.07 -6.96 8.00
N GLU A 28 7.54 -7.44 9.16
CA GLU A 28 7.13 -6.87 10.45
C GLU A 28 7.61 -5.42 10.60
N GLU A 29 8.79 -5.08 10.06
CA GLU A 29 9.28 -3.71 10.02
C GLU A 29 8.37 -2.82 9.16
N VAL A 30 7.94 -3.32 8.00
CA VAL A 30 7.01 -2.61 7.10
C VAL A 30 5.64 -2.41 7.76
N VAL A 31 5.16 -3.38 8.52
CA VAL A 31 3.92 -3.29 9.30
C VAL A 31 4.00 -2.20 10.37
N GLU A 32 5.15 -2.05 11.03
CA GLU A 32 5.36 -1.01 12.04
C GLU A 32 5.53 0.38 11.39
N GLU A 33 6.18 0.47 10.23
CA GLU A 33 6.18 1.71 9.43
C GLU A 33 4.76 2.12 9.04
N LEU A 34 3.94 1.20 8.53
CA LEU A 34 2.53 1.46 8.20
C LEU A 34 1.74 1.89 9.43
N ARG A 35 2.01 1.30 10.60
CA ARG A 35 1.38 1.71 11.87
C ARG A 35 1.69 3.15 12.22
N LYS A 36 2.96 3.56 12.08
CA LYS A 36 3.39 4.95 12.33
C LYS A 36 2.73 5.91 11.35
N LEU A 37 2.64 5.52 10.08
CA LEU A 37 1.93 6.30 9.07
C LEU A 37 0.44 6.40 9.35
N ALA A 38 -0.23 5.31 9.72
CA ALA A 38 -1.66 5.31 10.07
C ALA A 38 -1.94 6.22 11.28
N ARG A 39 -1.03 6.27 12.27
CA ARG A 39 -1.14 7.22 13.39
C ARG A 39 -0.97 8.67 12.96
N LYS A 40 -0.05 8.94 12.03
CA LYS A 40 0.22 10.29 11.51
C LYS A 40 -0.89 10.76 10.54
N TYR A 41 -1.47 9.83 9.80
CA TYR A 41 -2.49 10.06 8.78
C TYR A 41 -3.77 9.27 9.16
N SER A 42 -4.38 9.66 10.28
CA SER A 42 -5.54 8.94 10.85
C SER A 42 -6.78 8.89 9.95
N ASP A 43 -6.88 9.76 8.94
CA ASP A 43 -7.95 9.74 7.94
C ASP A 43 -7.73 8.70 6.83
N ASP A 44 -6.53 8.12 6.74
CA ASP A 44 -6.12 7.25 5.64
C ASP A 44 -6.38 5.77 5.98
N LYS A 45 -7.67 5.40 5.88
CA LYS A 45 -8.16 4.05 6.19
C LYS A 45 -7.49 2.94 5.37
N GLU A 46 -6.94 3.26 4.19
CA GLU A 46 -6.21 2.30 3.36
C GLU A 46 -4.96 1.77 4.08
N LEU A 47 -4.29 2.61 4.90
CA LEU A 47 -3.11 2.18 5.67
C LEU A 47 -3.44 1.08 6.68
N GLU A 48 -4.59 1.19 7.35
CA GLU A 48 -5.06 0.17 8.29
C GLU A 48 -5.40 -1.15 7.57
N ILE A 49 -6.00 -1.05 6.38
CA ILE A 49 -6.33 -2.21 5.53
C ILE A 49 -5.04 -2.91 5.08
N TYR A 50 -4.06 -2.17 4.55
CA TYR A 50 -2.78 -2.72 4.13
C TYR A 50 -2.04 -3.36 5.29
N GLN A 51 -2.01 -2.71 6.46
CA GLN A 51 -1.37 -3.25 7.65
C GLN A 51 -1.98 -4.61 8.05
N LYS A 52 -3.31 -4.72 8.04
CA LYS A 52 -4.00 -5.96 8.38
C LYS A 52 -3.67 -7.07 7.37
N ARG A 53 -3.74 -6.77 6.07
CA ARG A 53 -3.42 -7.74 5.01
C ARG A 53 -1.97 -8.22 5.07
N ILE A 54 -1.01 -7.33 5.32
CA ILE A 54 0.41 -7.71 5.45
C ILE A 54 0.62 -8.63 6.65
N LYS A 55 -0.05 -8.37 7.78
CA LYS A 55 0.02 -9.26 8.95
C LYS A 55 -0.51 -10.66 8.62
N GLU A 56 -1.60 -10.76 7.87
CA GLU A 56 -2.15 -12.05 7.43
C GLU A 56 -1.18 -12.76 6.47
N ILE A 57 -0.66 -12.04 5.48
CA ILE A 57 0.32 -12.56 4.51
C ILE A 57 1.60 -13.03 5.21
N CYS A 58 2.08 -12.30 6.22
CA CYS A 58 3.26 -12.65 7.00
C CYS A 58 3.04 -13.95 7.80
N LYS A 59 1.84 -14.15 8.36
CA LYS A 59 1.47 -15.40 9.06
C LYS A 59 1.37 -16.57 8.11
N GLU A 60 0.77 -16.37 6.94
CA GLU A 60 0.60 -17.42 5.92
C GLU A 60 1.87 -17.67 5.09
N LYS A 61 2.86 -16.77 5.15
CA LYS A 61 4.06 -16.75 4.28
C LYS A 61 3.72 -16.89 2.79
N ASN A 62 2.62 -16.26 2.38
CA ASN A 62 2.06 -16.42 1.04
C ASN A 62 2.62 -15.37 0.08
N ILE A 63 3.66 -15.75 -0.68
CA ILE A 63 4.34 -14.90 -1.67
C ILE A 63 3.35 -14.39 -2.73
N LYS A 64 2.40 -15.22 -3.19
CA LYS A 64 1.45 -14.82 -4.24
C LYS A 64 0.55 -13.68 -3.78
N LYS A 65 -0.02 -13.80 -2.56
CA LYS A 65 -0.82 -12.72 -1.95
C LYS A 65 0.00 -11.46 -1.68
N LEU A 66 1.28 -11.61 -1.35
CA LEU A 66 2.20 -10.48 -1.19
C LEU A 66 2.37 -9.71 -2.51
N GLY A 67 2.60 -10.43 -3.61
CA GLY A 67 2.72 -9.83 -4.94
C GLY A 67 1.46 -9.08 -5.38
N GLU A 68 0.27 -9.68 -5.17
CA GLU A 68 -1.02 -9.02 -5.44
C GLU A 68 -1.17 -7.72 -4.63
N LEU A 69 -0.83 -7.76 -3.35
CA LEU A 69 -0.90 -6.58 -2.49
C LEU A 69 0.08 -5.48 -2.90
N ILE A 70 1.30 -5.84 -3.29
CA ILE A 70 2.30 -4.88 -3.80
C ILE A 70 1.76 -4.13 -5.02
N ILE A 71 1.13 -4.84 -5.96
CA ILE A 71 0.52 -4.24 -7.15
C ILE A 71 -0.60 -3.27 -6.74
N GLU A 72 -1.47 -3.67 -5.81
CA GLU A 72 -2.53 -2.79 -5.30
C GLU A 72 -1.96 -1.49 -4.68
N ILE A 73 -0.92 -1.59 -3.85
CA ILE A 73 -0.29 -0.42 -3.21
C ILE A 73 0.40 0.46 -4.25
N LYS A 74 1.05 -0.11 -5.28
CA LYS A 74 1.66 0.66 -6.39
C LYS A 74 0.60 1.42 -7.19
N ASN A 75 -0.53 0.80 -7.45
CA ASN A 75 -1.63 1.45 -8.16
C ASN A 75 -2.19 2.62 -7.33
N GLU A 76 -2.46 2.41 -6.05
CA GLU A 76 -2.87 3.49 -5.13
C GLU A 76 -1.83 4.62 -5.11
N ALA A 77 -0.54 4.29 -4.99
CA ALA A 77 0.56 5.24 -5.01
C ALA A 77 0.54 6.10 -6.28
N HIS A 78 0.44 5.46 -7.44
CA HIS A 78 0.37 6.13 -8.74
C HIS A 78 -0.83 7.09 -8.81
N TRP A 79 -2.02 6.63 -8.43
CA TRP A 79 -3.22 7.47 -8.46
C TRP A 79 -3.13 8.66 -7.50
N ARG A 80 -2.52 8.48 -6.33
CA ARG A 80 -2.28 9.61 -5.40
C ARG A 80 -1.29 10.62 -5.96
N GLN A 81 -0.27 10.17 -6.70
CA GLN A 81 0.67 11.06 -7.38
C GLN A 81 -0.04 11.84 -8.50
N VAL A 82 -0.83 11.16 -9.34
CA VAL A 82 -1.61 11.77 -10.43
C VAL A 82 -2.64 12.77 -9.91
N GLY A 83 -3.42 12.40 -8.88
CA GLY A 83 -4.41 13.29 -8.26
C GLY A 83 -3.78 14.51 -7.55
N SER A 84 -2.55 14.37 -7.06
CA SER A 84 -1.78 15.50 -6.52
C SER A 84 -1.32 16.46 -7.63
N ALA A 85 -1.04 15.94 -8.83
CA ALA A 85 -0.60 16.73 -9.98
C ALA A 85 -1.76 17.42 -10.74
N SER A 86 -2.98 16.86 -10.70
CA SER A 86 -4.13 17.37 -11.47
C SER A 86 -4.98 18.41 -10.73
N GLY A 87 -4.69 18.71 -9.46
CA GLY A 87 -5.51 19.61 -8.62
C GLY A 87 -6.95 19.13 -8.38
N THR A 88 -7.29 17.93 -8.87
CA THR A 88 -8.63 17.33 -8.83
C THR A 88 -8.55 16.13 -7.89
N SER A 89 -9.12 16.29 -6.69
CA SER A 89 -9.35 15.19 -5.76
C SER A 89 -10.49 14.31 -6.27
N LEU A 90 -10.27 13.56 -7.36
CA LEU A 90 -11.21 12.50 -7.71
C LEU A 90 -11.04 11.35 -6.71
N PRO A 91 -12.10 10.96 -5.98
CA PRO A 91 -12.02 9.93 -4.96
C PRO A 91 -11.70 8.57 -5.62
N TYR A 92 -10.61 7.96 -5.17
CA TYR A 92 -10.07 6.64 -5.55
C TYR A 92 -11.10 5.53 -5.86
N LYS A 93 -12.29 5.55 -5.23
CA LYS A 93 -13.36 4.57 -5.47
C LYS A 93 -13.96 4.61 -6.88
N ASP A 94 -13.84 5.70 -7.62
CA ASP A 94 -14.40 5.78 -8.97
C ASP A 94 -13.50 5.16 -10.05
N TYR A 95 -12.18 5.09 -9.84
CA TYR A 95 -11.27 4.46 -10.83
C TYR A 95 -11.43 2.94 -10.91
N ARG A 96 -11.70 2.24 -9.80
CA ARG A 96 -12.03 0.80 -9.79
C ARG A 96 -13.35 0.48 -10.53
N ARG A 97 -14.22 1.47 -10.73
CA ARG A 97 -15.43 1.34 -11.57
C ARG A 97 -15.12 1.56 -13.05
N LEU A 98 -14.13 2.38 -13.38
CA LEU A 98 -13.71 2.65 -14.75
C LEU A 98 -12.93 1.47 -15.38
N GLU A 99 -12.21 0.67 -14.60
CA GLU A 99 -11.59 -0.58 -15.10
C GLU A 99 -12.60 -1.71 -15.41
N LYS A 100 -13.91 -1.51 -15.16
CA LYS A 100 -14.98 -2.47 -15.46
C LYS A 100 -15.87 -2.08 -16.65
N LEU A 101 -15.50 -1.04 -17.40
CA LEU A 101 -16.14 -0.65 -18.66
C LEU A 101 -15.26 -1.10 -19.84
#